data_AF-A0A0B5AT50-F1
#
_entry.id   AF-A0A0B5AT50-F1
#
_cell.length_a   1.000
_cell.length_b   1.000
_cell.length_c   1.000
_cell.angle_alpha   90.00
_cell.angle_beta   90.00
_cell.angle_gamma   90.00
#
_symmetry.space_group_name_H-M   'P 1'
#
loop_
_entity.id
_entity.type
_entity.pdbx_description
1 polymer ?
#
loop_
_entity_poly.entity_id
_entity_poly.type
_entity_poly.pdbx_seq_one_letter_code
_entity_poly.pdbx_strand_id
1 'polypeptide(L)'
;MKKWLSIVLTVVLGVSLLTGIQESAEAKAGSKFSVKLEKCIDGDTAQFSKVGRTRFLYVDTPESTNKIEPYGKEASAYTCAVMKKAKKLELAYDGTKKDKYGRTLAWVFVDGKLLQSDLTKRGYVKGFYDYGNYSYESQLHADLKYAKNNKKGLYSGKKSELDSPPVPAKGEKFKNCTEMRKKYPNGVKKGHPAYEPKHDRDKDGVACEK
;
A
#
# COMPACT_ATOMS: atom_id res chain seq x y z
N MET A 1 34.91 -64.83 -46.10
CA MET A 1 33.61 -64.83 -45.40
C MET A 1 33.84 -65.19 -43.94
N LYS A 2 33.61 -64.23 -43.04
CA LYS A 2 33.14 -64.32 -41.64
C LYS A 2 33.62 -63.07 -40.92
N LYS A 3 32.67 -62.14 -40.79
CA LYS A 3 32.77 -60.93 -39.97
C LYS A 3 32.78 -61.37 -38.51
N TRP A 4 33.62 -60.76 -37.67
CA TRP A 4 33.24 -60.56 -36.27
C TRP A 4 33.82 -59.27 -35.70
N LEU A 5 32.90 -58.39 -35.32
CA LEU A 5 33.11 -57.20 -34.51
C LEU A 5 33.55 -57.62 -33.09
N SER A 6 34.35 -56.80 -32.42
CA SER A 6 34.10 -56.37 -31.03
C SER A 6 35.00 -55.17 -30.70
N ILE A 7 34.42 -53.97 -30.64
CA ILE A 7 34.05 -53.25 -29.41
C ILE A 7 35.25 -52.46 -28.85
N VAL A 8 35.30 -51.19 -29.22
CA VAL A 8 36.12 -50.17 -28.55
C VAL A 8 35.40 -49.81 -27.26
N LEU A 9 35.97 -50.18 -26.12
CA LEU A 9 35.50 -49.77 -24.80
C LEU A 9 36.00 -48.34 -24.51
N THR A 10 35.25 -47.33 -24.95
CA THR A 10 35.46 -45.96 -24.47
C THR A 10 34.89 -45.83 -23.06
N VAL A 11 35.75 -45.94 -22.06
CA VAL A 11 35.44 -45.52 -20.69
C VAL A 11 35.40 -43.99 -20.67
N VAL A 12 34.22 -43.42 -20.89
CA VAL A 12 33.96 -42.01 -20.59
C VAL A 12 33.69 -41.93 -19.09
N LEU A 13 34.72 -41.53 -18.33
CA LEU A 13 34.57 -41.06 -16.96
C LEU A 13 33.72 -39.78 -16.97
N GLY A 14 32.41 -39.96 -16.97
CA GLY A 14 31.45 -38.89 -16.73
C GLY A 14 31.54 -38.47 -15.28
N VAL A 15 32.39 -37.48 -14.98
CA VAL A 15 32.28 -36.69 -13.75
C VAL A 15 31.01 -35.85 -13.89
N SER A 16 29.87 -36.47 -13.61
CA SER A 16 28.60 -35.77 -13.52
C SER A 16 28.60 -35.04 -12.17
N LEU A 17 29.17 -33.84 -12.14
CA LEU A 17 28.85 -32.83 -11.14
C LEU A 17 27.36 -32.50 -11.30
N LEU A 18 26.52 -33.34 -10.71
CA LEU A 18 25.16 -32.96 -10.31
C LEU A 18 25.32 -31.90 -9.24
N THR A 19 25.59 -30.67 -9.66
CA THR A 19 25.20 -29.50 -8.89
C THR A 19 23.69 -29.57 -8.80
N GLY A 20 23.19 -30.19 -7.73
CA GLY A 20 21.81 -30.05 -7.33
C GLY A 20 21.56 -28.57 -7.17
N ILE A 21 20.87 -27.97 -8.14
CA ILE A 21 20.27 -26.67 -7.95
C ILE A 21 19.22 -26.93 -6.88
N GLN A 22 19.55 -26.57 -5.64
CA GLN A 22 18.61 -26.63 -4.54
C GLN A 22 17.49 -25.67 -4.90
N GLU A 23 16.38 -26.21 -5.42
CA GLU A 23 15.15 -25.47 -5.65
C GLU A 23 14.68 -25.00 -4.28
N SER A 24 15.03 -23.76 -3.94
CA SER A 24 14.53 -23.10 -2.75
C SER A 24 13.01 -23.11 -2.88
N ALA A 25 12.33 -23.78 -1.96
CA ALA A 25 10.87 -23.78 -1.91
C ALA A 25 10.40 -22.33 -1.71
N GLU A 26 10.17 -21.62 -2.82
CA GLU A 26 9.55 -20.32 -2.82
C GLU A 26 8.17 -20.47 -2.19
N ALA A 27 7.83 -19.58 -1.26
CA ALA A 27 6.47 -19.48 -0.78
C ALA A 27 5.54 -19.36 -2.00
N LYS A 28 4.52 -20.21 -2.04
CA LYS A 28 3.58 -20.28 -3.15
C LYS A 28 2.20 -19.95 -2.63
N ALA A 29 1.80 -18.70 -2.86
CA ALA A 29 0.49 -18.20 -2.53
C ALA A 29 -0.56 -19.15 -3.11
N GLY A 30 -1.56 -19.45 -2.30
CA GLY A 30 -2.65 -20.33 -2.68
C GLY A 30 -3.48 -19.76 -3.84
N SER A 31 -4.44 -20.56 -4.29
CA SER A 31 -5.36 -20.14 -5.36
C SER A 31 -6.11 -18.85 -4.98
N LYS A 32 -6.24 -17.95 -5.95
CA LYS A 32 -7.01 -16.71 -5.80
C LYS A 32 -8.51 -17.03 -5.76
N PHE A 33 -9.26 -16.32 -4.92
CA PHE A 33 -10.73 -16.44 -4.86
C PHE A 33 -11.40 -15.07 -4.81
N SER A 34 -12.54 -14.95 -5.48
CA SER A 34 -13.25 -13.67 -5.61
C SER A 34 -14.07 -13.30 -4.37
N VAL A 35 -14.01 -12.03 -4.02
CA VAL A 35 -14.71 -11.40 -2.89
C VAL A 35 -15.35 -10.07 -3.31
N LYS A 36 -16.22 -9.54 -2.46
CA LYS A 36 -16.72 -8.15 -2.53
C LYS A 36 -16.16 -7.37 -1.35
N LEU A 37 -15.89 -6.07 -1.57
CA LEU A 37 -15.58 -5.13 -0.50
C LEU A 37 -16.86 -4.80 0.27
N GLU A 38 -16.84 -4.98 1.60
CA GLU A 38 -17.93 -4.58 2.48
C GLU A 38 -17.62 -3.27 3.21
N LYS A 39 -16.38 -3.10 3.69
CA LYS A 39 -15.98 -1.91 4.43
C LYS A 39 -14.49 -1.62 4.27
N CYS A 40 -14.15 -0.36 4.00
CA CYS A 40 -12.78 0.15 4.12
C CYS A 40 -12.50 0.46 5.60
N ILE A 41 -11.33 0.07 6.11
CA ILE A 41 -10.97 0.27 7.52
C ILE A 41 -9.68 1.10 7.62
N ASP A 42 -8.59 0.62 7.03
CA ASP A 42 -7.29 1.27 7.04
C ASP A 42 -6.53 1.02 5.72
N GLY A 43 -5.31 1.54 5.59
CA GLY A 43 -4.44 1.32 4.42
C GLY A 43 -4.14 -0.16 4.17
N ASP A 44 -4.02 -0.96 5.21
CA ASP A 44 -3.70 -2.39 5.17
C ASP A 44 -4.80 -3.31 5.72
N THR A 45 -5.98 -2.76 5.98
CA THR A 45 -7.08 -3.50 6.59
C THR A 45 -8.41 -3.17 5.93
N ALA A 46 -9.16 -4.19 5.55
CA ALA A 46 -10.51 -4.05 5.00
C ALA A 46 -11.41 -5.22 5.40
N GLN A 47 -12.72 -5.05 5.23
CA GLN A 47 -13.70 -6.11 5.41
C GLN A 47 -14.19 -6.59 4.05
N PHE A 48 -14.12 -7.90 3.83
CA PHE A 48 -14.57 -8.53 2.60
C PHE A 48 -15.65 -9.59 2.87
N SER A 49 -16.49 -9.81 1.86
CA SER A 49 -17.45 -10.92 1.87
C SER A 49 -16.76 -12.25 2.10
N LYS A 50 -17.44 -13.20 2.76
CA LYS A 50 -17.00 -14.59 3.05
C LYS A 50 -15.90 -14.71 4.11
N VAL A 51 -14.98 -13.76 4.21
CA VAL A 51 -13.79 -13.87 5.08
C VAL A 51 -13.73 -12.81 6.18
N GLY A 52 -14.61 -11.81 6.14
CA GLY A 52 -14.72 -10.76 7.15
C GLY A 52 -13.51 -9.82 7.16
N ARG A 53 -13.16 -9.36 8.37
CA ARG A 53 -12.05 -8.42 8.57
C ARG A 53 -10.73 -9.09 8.20
N THR A 54 -9.99 -8.45 7.30
CA THR A 54 -8.79 -8.98 6.67
C THR A 54 -7.64 -7.99 6.83
N ARG A 55 -6.54 -8.45 7.41
CA ARG A 55 -5.25 -7.75 7.47
C ARG A 55 -4.43 -8.18 6.27
N PHE A 56 -3.94 -7.19 5.53
CA PHE A 56 -3.18 -7.43 4.32
C PHE A 56 -1.82 -8.00 4.70
N LEU A 57 -1.42 -9.08 4.04
CA LEU A 57 -0.16 -9.75 4.36
C LEU A 57 1.04 -8.82 4.18
N TYR A 58 2.01 -9.00 5.07
CA TYR A 58 3.38 -8.48 5.01
C TYR A 58 3.57 -6.96 5.05
N VAL A 59 2.59 -6.14 4.70
CA VAL A 59 2.73 -4.68 4.70
C VAL A 59 2.19 -4.05 5.97
N ASP A 60 2.83 -3.01 6.48
CA ASP A 60 2.30 -2.17 7.55
C ASP A 60 2.16 -0.73 7.07
N THR A 61 0.94 -0.21 7.11
CA THR A 61 0.64 1.18 6.72
C THR A 61 0.60 2.09 7.95
N PRO A 62 0.83 3.41 7.81
CA PRO A 62 0.60 4.34 8.92
C PRO A 62 -0.86 4.30 9.38
N GLU A 63 -1.07 4.36 10.68
CA GLU A 63 -2.42 4.24 11.26
C GLU A 63 -3.33 5.40 10.81
N SER A 64 -4.58 5.10 10.47
CA SER A 64 -5.56 6.10 10.01
C SER A 64 -6.84 6.18 10.83
N THR A 65 -6.94 5.41 11.91
CA THR A 65 -8.16 5.29 12.72
C THR A 65 -8.03 5.99 14.07
N ASN A 66 -7.78 5.25 15.15
CA ASN A 66 -7.71 5.78 16.51
C ASN A 66 -6.49 6.67 16.73
N LYS A 67 -5.37 6.27 16.12
CA LYS A 67 -4.17 7.09 15.98
C LYS A 67 -4.09 7.49 14.51
N ILE A 68 -3.86 8.77 14.24
CA ILE A 68 -3.63 9.25 12.89
C ILE A 68 -2.13 9.54 12.78
N GLU A 69 -1.44 8.73 12.00
CA GLU A 69 -0.04 8.93 11.66
C GLU A 69 0.07 9.63 10.30
N PRO A 70 1.15 10.39 10.04
CA PRO A 70 1.37 10.99 8.73
C PRO A 70 1.26 9.97 7.61
N TYR A 71 0.53 10.33 6.55
CA TYR A 71 0.19 9.48 5.40
C TYR A 71 -0.81 8.34 5.67
N GLY A 72 -1.32 8.18 6.89
CA GLY A 72 -2.29 7.13 7.20
C GLY A 72 -3.61 7.34 6.47
N LYS A 73 -4.14 8.57 6.48
CA LYS A 73 -5.37 8.91 5.74
C LYS A 73 -5.19 8.73 4.24
N GLU A 74 -4.02 9.07 3.69
CA GLU A 74 -3.70 8.92 2.27
C GLU A 74 -3.66 7.45 1.87
N ALA A 75 -2.99 6.61 2.67
CA ALA A 75 -2.93 5.17 2.46
C ALA A 75 -4.35 4.56 2.48
N SER A 76 -5.13 4.86 3.52
CA SER A 76 -6.51 4.38 3.67
C SER A 76 -7.44 4.86 2.54
N ALA A 77 -7.33 6.14 2.15
CA ALA A 77 -8.12 6.71 1.05
C ALA A 77 -7.76 6.06 -0.29
N TYR A 78 -6.46 5.86 -0.56
CA TYR A 78 -6.00 5.18 -1.76
C TYR A 78 -6.51 3.74 -1.83
N THR A 79 -6.27 2.95 -0.78
CA THR A 79 -6.75 1.56 -0.65
C THR A 79 -8.25 1.48 -0.91
N CYS A 80 -9.03 2.35 -0.26
CA CYS A 80 -10.48 2.36 -0.43
C CYS A 80 -10.90 2.76 -1.85
N ALA A 81 -10.25 3.77 -2.43
CA ALA A 81 -10.60 4.27 -3.76
C ALA A 81 -10.35 3.24 -4.87
N VAL A 82 -9.22 2.53 -4.81
CA VAL A 82 -8.91 1.50 -5.83
C VAL A 82 -9.83 0.29 -5.69
N MET A 83 -10.12 -0.17 -4.47
CA MET A 83 -11.02 -1.31 -4.27
C MET A 83 -12.48 -0.98 -4.64
N LYS A 84 -12.97 0.23 -4.36
CA LYS A 84 -14.33 0.65 -4.76
C LYS A 84 -14.52 0.75 -6.27
N LYS A 85 -13.45 1.04 -7.01
CA LYS A 85 -13.46 1.15 -8.48
C LYS A 85 -13.12 -0.16 -9.19
N ALA A 86 -12.73 -1.19 -8.44
CA ALA A 86 -12.29 -2.46 -8.98
C ALA A 86 -13.42 -3.16 -9.74
N LYS A 87 -13.12 -3.70 -10.92
CA LYS A 87 -14.01 -4.63 -11.62
C LYS A 87 -13.97 -6.00 -10.95
N LYS A 88 -12.81 -6.37 -10.41
CA LYS A 88 -12.57 -7.65 -9.74
C LYS A 88 -11.71 -7.48 -8.50
N LEU A 89 -12.18 -8.04 -7.39
CA LEU A 89 -11.42 -8.18 -6.15
C LEU A 89 -11.20 -9.66 -5.84
N GLU A 90 -9.94 -10.01 -5.60
CA GLU A 90 -9.55 -11.37 -5.27
C GLU A 90 -8.58 -11.39 -4.10
N LEU A 91 -8.63 -12.46 -3.31
CA LEU A 91 -7.71 -12.71 -2.22
C LEU A 91 -6.95 -14.01 -2.46
N ALA A 92 -5.72 -14.09 -1.96
CA ALA A 92 -4.97 -15.35 -1.88
C ALA A 92 -4.38 -15.51 -0.47
N TYR A 93 -4.51 -16.70 0.09
CA TYR A 93 -3.82 -17.07 1.32
C TYR A 93 -2.36 -17.41 1.04
N ASP A 94 -1.51 -17.20 2.04
CA ASP A 94 -0.11 -17.58 1.98
C ASP A 94 0.35 -17.80 3.43
N GLY A 95 0.61 -19.06 3.79
CA GLY A 95 0.76 -19.46 5.19
C GLY A 95 -0.55 -19.44 6.00
N THR A 96 -0.46 -19.03 7.27
CA THR A 96 -1.56 -19.06 8.23
C THR A 96 -2.70 -18.12 7.83
N LYS A 97 -3.94 -18.62 7.85
CA LYS A 97 -5.12 -17.86 7.37
C LYS A 97 -5.61 -16.78 8.35
N LYS A 98 -5.22 -16.86 9.62
CA LYS A 98 -5.73 -16.01 10.70
C LYS A 98 -4.60 -15.53 11.59
N ASP A 99 -4.68 -14.29 12.05
CA ASP A 99 -3.80 -13.80 13.12
C ASP A 99 -4.39 -14.08 14.51
N LYS A 100 -3.63 -13.71 15.56
CA LYS A 100 -4.04 -13.85 16.96
C LYS A 100 -5.30 -13.06 17.35
N TYR A 101 -5.77 -12.14 16.51
CA TYR A 101 -6.98 -11.34 16.71
C TYR A 101 -8.17 -11.88 15.89
N GLY A 102 -8.00 -13.02 15.20
CA GLY A 102 -9.03 -13.63 14.36
C GLY A 102 -9.24 -12.93 13.00
N ARG A 103 -8.38 -11.97 12.63
CA ARG A 103 -8.43 -11.33 11.31
C ARG A 103 -7.91 -12.29 10.26
N THR A 104 -8.55 -12.31 9.11
CA THR A 104 -8.05 -13.03 7.94
C THR A 104 -6.73 -12.43 7.47
N LEU A 105 -5.76 -13.26 7.11
CA LEU A 105 -4.49 -12.85 6.51
C LEU A 105 -4.51 -13.21 5.02
N ALA A 106 -4.37 -12.21 4.14
CA ALA A 106 -4.37 -12.47 2.70
C ALA A 106 -3.59 -11.43 1.88
N TRP A 107 -3.11 -11.87 0.71
CA TRP A 107 -2.78 -11.00 -0.41
C TRP A 107 -4.05 -10.45 -1.05
N VAL A 108 -4.03 -9.19 -1.44
CA VAL A 108 -5.19 -8.53 -2.06
C VAL A 108 -4.86 -8.18 -3.49
N PHE A 109 -5.71 -8.61 -4.42
CA PHE A 109 -5.59 -8.32 -5.84
C PHE A 109 -6.75 -7.45 -6.29
N VAL A 110 -6.41 -6.31 -6.90
CA VAL A 110 -7.35 -5.37 -7.52
C VAL A 110 -7.13 -5.44 -9.03
N ASP A 111 -8.14 -5.93 -9.76
CA ASP A 111 -8.06 -6.12 -11.21
C ASP A 111 -6.79 -6.88 -11.65
N GLY A 112 -6.45 -7.93 -10.89
CA GLY A 112 -5.30 -8.80 -11.13
C GLY A 112 -3.96 -8.28 -10.60
N LYS A 113 -3.87 -7.05 -10.12
CA LYS A 113 -2.65 -6.43 -9.58
C LYS A 113 -2.57 -6.55 -8.07
N LEU A 114 -1.39 -6.84 -7.53
CA LEU A 114 -1.14 -6.93 -6.10
C LEU A 114 -1.22 -5.55 -5.45
N LEU A 115 -2.24 -5.32 -4.61
CA LEU A 115 -2.47 -4.02 -3.96
C LEU A 115 -1.31 -3.63 -3.03
N GLN A 116 -0.74 -4.59 -2.31
CA GLN A 116 0.42 -4.39 -1.45
C GLN A 116 1.64 -3.82 -2.21
N SER A 117 1.85 -4.25 -3.46
CA SER A 117 2.91 -3.72 -4.33
C SER A 117 2.66 -2.26 -4.68
N ASP A 118 1.42 -1.93 -5.08
CA ASP A 118 1.04 -0.55 -5.39
C ASP A 118 1.15 0.38 -4.16
N LEU A 119 0.72 -0.09 -2.99
CA LEU A 119 0.87 0.65 -1.72
C LEU A 119 2.34 0.93 -1.40
N THR A 120 3.19 -0.08 -1.57
CA THR A 120 4.61 0.02 -1.28
C THR A 120 5.31 0.98 -2.24
N LYS A 121 5.09 0.86 -3.56
CA LYS A 121 5.65 1.76 -4.59
C LYS A 121 5.26 3.23 -4.38
N ARG A 122 4.07 3.47 -3.83
CA ARG A 122 3.57 4.82 -3.51
C ARG A 122 4.17 5.40 -2.23
N GLY A 123 4.91 4.61 -1.47
CA GLY A 123 5.47 5.01 -0.18
C GLY A 123 4.42 5.10 0.91
N TYR A 124 3.41 4.24 0.90
CA TYR A 124 2.38 4.14 1.94
C TYR A 124 2.62 3.01 2.94
N VAL A 125 3.70 2.25 2.78
CA VAL A 125 4.08 1.16 3.68
C VAL A 125 5.28 1.61 4.51
N LYS A 126 5.15 1.65 5.84
CA LYS A 126 6.22 2.09 6.76
C LYS A 126 7.19 0.96 7.13
N GLY A 127 6.74 -0.29 7.03
CA GLY A 127 7.55 -1.47 7.31
C GLY A 127 6.87 -2.75 6.85
N PHE A 128 7.60 -3.86 6.99
CA PHE A 128 7.04 -5.18 6.73
C PHE A 128 6.76 -5.90 8.05
N TYR A 129 5.58 -6.51 8.14
CA TYR A 129 5.14 -7.30 9.28
C TYR A 129 5.21 -8.78 8.90
N ASP A 130 6.30 -9.40 9.29
CA ASP A 130 6.63 -10.78 8.97
C ASP A 130 5.98 -11.76 9.96
N TYR A 131 5.28 -12.77 9.45
CA TYR A 131 4.79 -13.92 10.23
C TYR A 131 5.27 -15.27 9.64
N GLY A 132 6.26 -15.25 8.74
CA GLY A 132 6.77 -16.40 8.01
C GLY A 132 7.17 -16.04 6.58
N ASN A 133 7.60 -17.05 5.80
CA ASN A 133 8.02 -16.83 4.42
C ASN A 133 6.82 -16.64 3.48
N TYR A 134 6.87 -15.59 2.68
CA TYR A 134 5.78 -15.12 1.82
C TYR A 134 6.19 -14.98 0.35
N SER A 135 5.21 -15.17 -0.53
CA SER A 135 5.45 -15.30 -1.99
C SER A 135 5.89 -14.00 -2.67
N TYR A 136 5.56 -12.85 -2.08
CA TYR A 136 5.74 -11.54 -2.72
C TYR A 136 6.79 -10.65 -2.03
N GLU A 137 7.54 -11.18 -1.07
CA GLU A 137 8.51 -10.38 -0.29
C GLU A 137 9.54 -9.69 -1.17
N SER A 138 10.18 -10.43 -2.08
CA SER A 138 11.21 -9.89 -2.97
C SER A 138 10.68 -8.72 -3.82
N GLN A 139 9.46 -8.86 -4.36
CA GLN A 139 8.78 -7.79 -5.09
C GLN A 139 8.55 -6.57 -4.19
N LEU A 140 8.03 -6.78 -2.97
CA LEU A 140 7.74 -5.67 -2.04
C LEU A 140 9.01 -4.98 -1.56
N HIS A 141 10.11 -5.71 -1.32
CA HIS A 141 11.41 -5.12 -1.02
C HIS A 141 11.94 -4.24 -2.16
N ALA A 142 11.80 -4.70 -3.42
CA ALA A 142 12.15 -3.90 -4.58
C ALA A 142 11.30 -2.63 -4.69
N ASP A 143 9.99 -2.75 -4.43
CA ASP A 143 9.05 -1.63 -4.43
C ASP A 143 9.34 -0.60 -3.34
N LEU A 144 9.75 -1.06 -2.16
CA LEU A 144 10.15 -0.22 -1.04
C LEU A 144 11.43 0.55 -1.37
N LYS A 145 12.41 -0.11 -1.98
CA LYS A 145 13.64 0.52 -2.49
C LYS A 145 13.29 1.58 -3.53
N TYR A 146 12.38 1.27 -4.46
CA TYR A 146 11.88 2.23 -5.43
C TYR A 146 11.24 3.46 -4.76
N ALA A 147 10.34 3.26 -3.81
CA ALA A 147 9.64 4.35 -3.13
C ALA A 147 10.60 5.27 -2.36
N LYS A 148 11.61 4.70 -1.69
CA LYS A 148 12.66 5.44 -0.99
C LYS A 148 13.52 6.25 -1.98
N ASN A 149 14.03 5.59 -3.03
CA ASN A 149 14.90 6.24 -4.02
C ASN A 149 14.19 7.37 -4.77
N ASN A 150 12.89 7.24 -4.99
CA ASN A 150 12.07 8.21 -5.71
C ASN A 150 11.29 9.15 -4.77
N LYS A 151 11.61 9.17 -3.48
CA LYS A 151 11.03 10.09 -2.48
C LYS A 151 9.50 10.11 -2.52
N LYS A 152 8.87 8.93 -2.55
CA LYS A 152 7.42 8.75 -2.62
C LYS A 152 6.79 8.72 -1.22
N GLY A 153 5.58 9.28 -1.08
CA GLY A 153 4.77 9.20 0.14
C GLY A 153 5.56 9.55 1.41
N LEU A 154 5.59 8.62 2.35
CA LEU A 154 6.36 8.67 3.61
C LEU A 154 7.83 9.08 3.42
N TYR A 155 8.43 8.76 2.28
CA TYR A 155 9.85 9.02 1.98
C TYR A 155 10.10 10.34 1.25
N SER A 156 9.06 11.15 1.05
CA SER A 156 9.17 12.41 0.31
C SER A 156 9.81 13.56 1.09
N GLY A 157 9.87 13.47 2.42
CA GLY A 157 10.24 14.57 3.31
C GLY A 157 9.17 15.67 3.41
N LYS A 158 8.01 15.51 2.75
CA LYS A 158 6.88 16.43 2.84
C LYS A 158 5.94 16.01 3.98
N LYS A 159 5.27 17.00 4.59
CA LYS A 159 4.13 16.74 5.48
C LYS A 159 2.99 16.10 4.69
N SER A 160 2.22 15.25 5.36
CA SER A 160 0.97 14.67 4.86
C SER A 160 0.04 15.78 4.36
N GLU A 161 -0.51 15.61 3.16
CA GLU A 161 -1.41 16.59 2.56
C GLU A 161 -2.76 16.58 3.27
N LEU A 162 -3.13 15.45 3.88
CA LEU A 162 -4.37 15.29 4.66
C LEU A 162 -4.21 15.68 6.15
N ASP A 163 -2.98 15.82 6.65
CA ASP A 163 -2.67 16.40 7.96
C ASP A 163 -2.58 17.94 7.89
N SER A 164 -2.50 18.49 6.67
CA SER A 164 -2.64 19.92 6.46
C SER A 164 -4.13 20.29 6.59
N PRO A 165 -4.48 21.43 7.22
CA PRO A 165 -5.86 21.93 7.20
C PRO A 165 -6.39 21.86 5.77
N PRO A 166 -7.64 21.40 5.54
CA PRO A 166 -8.14 21.07 4.22
C PRO A 166 -7.87 22.22 3.27
N VAL A 167 -6.92 22.01 2.33
CA VAL A 167 -6.61 22.98 1.29
C VAL A 167 -7.93 23.19 0.54
N PRO A 168 -8.54 24.39 0.60
CA PRO A 168 -9.82 24.63 -0.03
C PRO A 168 -9.71 24.40 -1.54
N ALA A 169 -10.83 24.02 -2.14
CA ALA A 169 -10.98 24.12 -3.58
C ALA A 169 -10.55 25.52 -4.03
N LYS A 170 -9.80 25.59 -5.15
CA LYS A 170 -9.22 26.83 -5.64
C LYS A 170 -10.34 27.89 -5.80
N GLY A 171 -10.33 28.94 -4.98
CA GLY A 171 -11.33 30.01 -5.01
C GLY A 171 -12.56 29.83 -4.12
N GLU A 172 -12.49 29.03 -3.05
CA GLU A 172 -13.55 28.97 -2.04
C GLU A 172 -13.71 30.34 -1.34
N LYS A 173 -14.85 30.99 -1.56
CA LYS A 173 -15.17 32.31 -0.99
C LYS A 173 -16.14 32.17 0.17
N PHE A 174 -15.95 33.01 1.19
CA PHE A 174 -16.83 33.07 2.36
C PHE A 174 -17.51 34.43 2.42
N LYS A 175 -18.79 34.46 2.83
CA LYS A 175 -19.53 35.73 2.96
C LYS A 175 -18.93 36.61 4.05
N ASN A 176 -18.48 36.00 5.14
CA ASN A 176 -17.88 36.67 6.29
C ASN A 176 -17.01 35.71 7.10
N CYS A 177 -16.28 36.27 8.07
CA CYS A 177 -15.42 35.50 8.96
C CYS A 177 -16.16 34.49 9.85
N THR A 178 -17.45 34.71 10.15
CA THR A 178 -18.26 33.74 10.90
C THR A 178 -18.46 32.46 10.10
N GLU A 179 -18.76 32.58 8.81
CA GLU A 179 -18.88 31.43 7.91
C GLU A 179 -17.53 30.76 7.69
N MET A 180 -16.48 31.54 7.47
CA MET A 180 -15.14 31.00 7.24
C MET A 180 -14.62 30.22 8.44
N ARG A 181 -14.82 30.72 9.66
CA ARG A 181 -14.35 30.05 10.89
C ARG A 181 -15.05 28.72 11.19
N LYS A 182 -16.20 28.43 10.57
CA LYS A 182 -16.79 27.07 10.62
C LYS A 182 -15.88 26.03 9.99
N LYS A 183 -15.06 26.43 9.00
CA LYS A 183 -14.12 25.57 8.28
C LYS A 183 -12.66 25.83 8.67
N TYR A 184 -12.30 27.09 8.90
CA TYR A 184 -10.96 27.57 9.23
C TYR A 184 -11.00 28.36 10.55
N PRO A 185 -11.09 27.68 11.71
CA PRO A 185 -11.36 28.34 12.99
C PRO A 185 -10.29 29.35 13.43
N ASN A 186 -9.07 29.22 12.89
CA ASN A 186 -7.93 30.09 13.17
C ASN A 186 -7.62 31.07 12.03
N GLY A 187 -8.55 31.26 11.08
CA GLY A 187 -8.30 32.07 9.90
C GLY A 187 -7.41 31.38 8.85
N VAL A 188 -7.03 32.13 7.81
CA VAL A 188 -6.23 31.62 6.67
C VAL A 188 -5.15 32.62 6.27
N LYS A 189 -3.94 32.15 6.00
CA LYS A 189 -2.80 33.01 5.62
C LYS A 189 -2.87 33.44 4.15
N LYS A 190 -2.24 34.57 3.83
CA LYS A 190 -2.02 35.05 2.47
C LYS A 190 -1.39 33.94 1.61
N GLY A 191 -2.02 33.64 0.47
CA GLY A 191 -1.67 32.51 -0.40
C GLY A 191 -2.57 31.28 -0.24
N HIS A 192 -3.38 31.21 0.81
CA HIS A 192 -4.42 30.19 0.95
C HIS A 192 -5.56 30.45 -0.06
N PRO A 193 -6.16 29.42 -0.70
CA PRO A 193 -7.18 29.64 -1.74
C PRO A 193 -8.48 30.31 -1.27
N ALA A 194 -8.71 30.34 0.05
CA ALA A 194 -9.81 31.08 0.68
C ALA A 194 -9.41 32.46 1.24
N TYR A 195 -8.16 32.87 1.07
CA TYR A 195 -7.72 34.19 1.52
C TYR A 195 -8.34 35.27 0.62
N GLU A 196 -9.06 36.21 1.24
CA GLU A 196 -9.53 37.43 0.59
C GLU A 196 -9.06 38.64 1.41
N PRO A 197 -8.41 39.67 0.81
CA PRO A 197 -7.92 40.84 1.55
C PRO A 197 -8.99 41.58 2.36
N LYS A 198 -10.27 41.48 1.98
CA LYS A 198 -11.40 42.08 2.72
C LYS A 198 -11.64 41.45 4.10
N HIS A 199 -11.11 40.25 4.33
CA HIS A 199 -11.27 39.47 5.56
C HIS A 199 -10.06 39.59 6.51
N ASP A 200 -9.00 40.27 6.07
CA ASP A 200 -7.76 40.55 6.79
C ASP A 200 -7.81 42.01 7.30
N ARG A 201 -8.37 42.19 8.50
CA ARG A 201 -8.80 43.51 8.99
C ARG A 201 -7.62 44.40 9.38
N ASP A 202 -6.60 43.81 9.96
CA ASP A 202 -5.36 44.45 10.43
C ASP A 202 -4.19 44.34 9.45
N LYS A 203 -4.37 43.61 8.34
CA LYS A 203 -3.43 43.53 7.21
C LYS A 203 -2.10 42.88 7.58
N ASP A 204 -2.13 41.94 8.52
CA ASP A 204 -0.97 41.17 8.96
C ASP A 204 -0.67 39.97 8.02
N GLY A 205 -1.58 39.72 7.07
CA GLY A 205 -1.49 38.59 6.14
C GLY A 205 -2.29 37.37 6.58
N VAL A 206 -3.16 37.49 7.58
CA VAL A 206 -4.02 36.43 8.09
C VAL A 206 -5.50 36.87 8.07
N ALA A 207 -6.28 36.30 7.16
CA ALA A 207 -7.70 36.58 7.07
C ALA A 207 -8.50 35.86 8.17
N CYS A 208 -9.42 36.58 8.82
CA CYS A 208 -10.33 36.12 9.88
C CYS A 208 -9.68 35.37 11.05
N GLU A 209 -8.47 35.75 11.43
CA GLU A 209 -7.95 35.39 12.74
C GLU A 209 -8.80 35.96 13.89
N LYS A 210 -8.56 35.49 15.10
CA LYS A 210 -9.33 35.87 16.30
C LYS A 210 -8.69 37.04 17.01
#